data_AF-A0A2N2LVB2-F1
#
_entry.id   AF-A0A2N2LVB2-F1
#
_cell.length_a   1.000
_cell.length_b   1.000
_cell.length_c   1.000
_cell.angle_alpha   90.00
_cell.angle_beta   90.00
_cell.angle_gamma   90.00
#
_symmetry.space_group_name_H-M   'P 1'
#
loop_
_entity.id
_entity.type
_entity.pdbx_description
1 polymer ?
#
loop_
_entity_poly.entity_id
_entity_poly.type
_entity_poly.pdbx_seq_one_letter_code
_entity_poly.pdbx_strand_id
1 'polypeptide(L)'
;MDQTIPELTKKYIGEKTLDVFADGLGVEIKKQSVSQWANGIHNPSMETLLSVLASPEAEGWAKSWAGECFAALQRQAMSLSVK
;
A
#
# COMPACT_ATOMS: atom_id res chain seq x y z
N MET A 1 10.11 -15.54 -2.29
CA MET A 1 10.51 -14.18 -2.72
C MET A 1 9.63 -13.20 -1.98
N ASP A 2 10.22 -12.24 -1.29
CA ASP A 2 9.46 -11.20 -0.63
C ASP A 2 8.94 -10.21 -1.68
N GLN A 3 7.62 -10.03 -1.74
CA GLN A 3 7.01 -9.10 -2.69
C GLN A 3 7.36 -7.66 -2.32
N THR A 4 7.72 -6.87 -3.32
CA THR A 4 7.97 -5.43 -3.20
C THR A 4 6.65 -4.65 -3.13
N ILE A 5 6.68 -3.42 -2.60
CA ILE A 5 5.51 -2.52 -2.55
C ILE A 5 4.83 -2.36 -3.93
N PRO A 6 5.56 -2.14 -5.04
CA PRO A 6 4.92 -2.01 -6.35
C PRO A 6 4.22 -3.29 -6.80
N GLU A 7 4.81 -4.46 -6.54
CA GLU A 7 4.21 -5.76 -6.86
C GLU A 7 2.96 -6.02 -6.02
N LEU A 8 3.01 -5.71 -4.73
CA LEU A 8 1.84 -5.78 -3.83
C LEU A 8 0.74 -4.85 -4.30
N THR A 9 1.07 -3.61 -4.63
CA THR A 9 0.08 -2.63 -5.09
C THR A 9 -0.57 -3.08 -6.40
N LYS A 10 0.20 -3.56 -7.39
CA LYS A 10 -0.34 -4.12 -8.64
C LYS A 10 -1.22 -5.35 -8.40
N LYS A 11 -0.79 -6.27 -7.51
CA LYS A 11 -1.55 -7.47 -7.11
C LYS A 11 -2.95 -7.08 -6.60
N TYR A 12 -3.03 -6.09 -5.72
CA TYR A 12 -4.29 -5.68 -5.10
C TYR A 12 -5.16 -4.77 -5.98
N ILE A 13 -4.55 -3.97 -6.87
CA ILE A 13 -5.27 -3.30 -7.96
C ILE A 13 -6.00 -4.37 -8.78
N GLY A 14 -5.26 -5.37 -9.30
CA GLY A 14 -5.85 -6.42 -10.14
C GLY A 14 -6.61 -5.81 -11.32
N GLU A 15 -7.91 -6.09 -11.41
CA GLU A 15 -8.80 -5.56 -12.46
C GLU A 15 -9.50 -4.23 -12.07
N LYS A 16 -9.24 -3.69 -10.87
CA LYS A 16 -9.83 -2.43 -10.40
C LYS A 16 -9.20 -1.24 -11.11
N THR A 17 -9.97 -0.16 -11.26
CA THR A 17 -9.40 1.14 -11.64
C THR A 17 -8.64 1.75 -10.46
N LEU A 18 -7.76 2.71 -10.74
CA LEU A 18 -7.04 3.43 -9.69
C LEU A 18 -7.98 4.25 -8.78
N ASP A 19 -9.08 4.78 -9.33
CA ASP A 19 -10.11 5.47 -8.57
C ASP A 19 -10.78 4.51 -7.57
N VAL A 20 -11.25 3.35 -8.03
CA VAL A 20 -11.86 2.33 -7.15
C VAL A 20 -10.88 1.85 -6.08
N PHE A 21 -9.60 1.72 -6.42
CA PHE A 21 -8.59 1.36 -5.44
C PHE A 21 -8.43 2.46 -4.39
N ALA A 22 -8.32 3.72 -4.80
CA ALA A 22 -8.15 4.85 -3.89
C ALA A 22 -9.36 4.99 -2.95
N ASP A 23 -10.58 4.89 -3.48
CA ASP A 23 -11.81 4.98 -2.71
C ASP A 23 -11.90 3.86 -1.67
N GLY A 24 -11.51 2.64 -2.05
CA GLY A 24 -11.53 1.48 -1.16
C GLY A 24 -10.51 1.52 -0.01
N LEU A 25 -9.58 2.48 -0.01
CA LEU A 25 -8.64 2.67 1.10
C LEU A 25 -9.31 3.24 2.36
N GLY A 26 -10.51 3.80 2.25
CA GLY A 26 -11.25 4.37 3.39
C GLY A 26 -10.55 5.58 4.02
N VAL A 27 -9.66 6.24 3.29
CA VAL A 27 -8.94 7.47 3.65
C VAL A 27 -8.73 8.32 2.40
N GLU A 28 -8.58 9.63 2.57
CA GLU A 28 -8.40 10.54 1.43
C GLU A 28 -7.02 10.31 0.77
N ILE A 29 -7.02 9.56 -0.33
CA ILE A 29 -5.85 9.30 -1.15
C ILE A 29 -6.19 9.58 -2.61
N LYS A 30 -5.31 10.30 -3.30
CA LYS A 30 -5.48 10.56 -4.73
C LYS A 30 -5.04 9.35 -5.54
N LYS A 31 -5.74 9.05 -6.63
CA LYS A 31 -5.33 8.01 -7.60
C LYS A 31 -3.90 8.18 -8.14
N GLN A 32 -3.38 9.42 -8.16
CA GLN A 32 -1.99 9.69 -8.55
C GLN A 32 -1.00 9.04 -7.57
N SER A 33 -1.29 9.07 -6.27
CA SER A 33 -0.48 8.38 -5.26
C SER A 33 -0.50 6.87 -5.48
N VAL A 34 -1.69 6.29 -5.73
CA VAL A 34 -1.82 4.86 -6.06
C VAL A 34 -0.99 4.49 -7.30
N SER A 35 -1.05 5.32 -8.35
CA SER A 35 -0.22 5.13 -9.55
C SER A 35 1.28 5.19 -9.25
N GLN A 36 1.71 6.14 -8.43
CA GLN A 36 3.11 6.26 -8.02
C GLN A 36 3.59 5.04 -7.22
N TRP A 37 2.74 4.49 -6.35
CA TRP A 37 3.03 3.26 -5.59
C TRP A 37 3.12 2.05 -6.51
N ALA A 38 2.16 1.88 -7.42
CA ALA A 38 2.15 0.79 -8.39
C ALA A 38 3.38 0.85 -9.32
N ASN A 39 3.87 2.04 -9.66
CA ASN A 39 5.04 2.21 -10.52
C ASN A 39 6.37 2.26 -9.75
N GLY A 40 6.36 2.18 -8.42
CA GLY A 40 7.57 2.24 -7.59
C GLY A 40 8.28 3.60 -7.59
N ILE A 41 7.56 4.68 -7.93
CA ILE A 41 8.08 6.05 -7.88
C ILE A 41 8.21 6.49 -6.42
N HIS A 42 7.20 6.19 -5.61
CA HIS A 42 7.17 6.39 -4.17
C HIS A 42 6.53 5.19 -3.49
N ASN A 43 6.85 4.96 -2.23
CA ASN A 43 6.11 4.00 -1.39
C ASN A 43 5.01 4.74 -0.61
N PRO A 44 3.91 4.09 -0.21
CA PRO A 44 3.02 4.64 0.80
C PRO A 44 3.82 4.82 2.10
N SER A 45 3.52 5.87 2.86
CA SER A 45 4.17 6.07 4.16
C SER A 45 3.62 5.08 5.19
N MET A 46 4.37 4.83 6.27
CA MET A 46 3.85 4.03 7.39
C MET A 46 2.57 4.63 7.97
N GLU A 47 2.49 5.96 8.05
CA GLU A 47 1.29 6.67 8.50
C GLU A 47 0.09 6.38 7.60
N THR A 48 0.25 6.48 6.28
CA THR A 48 -0.83 6.13 5.33
C THR A 48 -1.30 4.70 5.53
N LEU A 49 -0.38 3.74 5.67
CA LEU A 49 -0.72 2.33 5.86
C LEU A 49 -1.46 2.09 7.18
N LEU A 50 -1.02 2.72 8.27
CA LEU A 50 -1.69 2.64 9.56
C LEU A 50 -3.09 3.27 9.52
N SER A 51 -3.26 4.40 8.81
CA SER A 51 -4.56 5.04 8.61
C SER A 51 -5.53 4.14 7.84
N VAL A 52 -5.06 3.42 6.81
CA VAL A 52 -5.89 2.43 6.09
C VAL A 52 -6.27 1.25 6.99
N LEU A 53 -5.32 0.73 7.78
CA LEU A 53 -5.59 -0.36 8.72
C LEU A 53 -6.61 0.03 9.80
N ALA A 54 -6.52 1.27 10.29
CA ALA A 54 -7.41 1.80 11.32
C ALA A 54 -8.76 2.29 10.79
N SER A 55 -8.88 2.54 9.48
CA SER A 55 -10.12 3.07 8.91
C SER A 55 -11.26 2.05 9.01
N PRO A 56 -12.43 2.43 9.57
CA PRO A 56 -13.62 1.58 9.57
C PRO A 56 -14.25 1.47 8.17
N GLU A 57 -13.98 2.44 7.29
CA GLU A 57 -14.51 2.51 5.92
C GLU A 57 -13.62 1.77 4.91
N ALA A 58 -12.39 1.39 5.31
CA ALA A 58 -11.49 0.67 4.43
C ALA A 58 -12.00 -0.74 4.13
N GLU A 59 -11.97 -1.09 2.84
CA GLU A 59 -12.32 -2.41 2.35
C GLU A 59 -11.41 -3.50 2.95
N GLY A 60 -11.92 -4.72 3.09
CA GLY A 60 -11.14 -5.83 3.66
C GLY A 60 -9.85 -6.13 2.88
N TRP A 61 -9.89 -6.00 1.55
CA TRP A 61 -8.70 -6.14 0.71
C TRP A 61 -7.72 -4.97 0.87
N ALA A 62 -8.20 -3.77 1.17
CA ALA A 62 -7.35 -2.59 1.38
C ALA A 62 -6.56 -2.73 2.68
N LYS A 63 -7.19 -3.25 3.73
CA LYS A 63 -6.50 -3.60 4.99
C LYS A 63 -5.44 -4.68 4.78
N SER A 64 -5.75 -5.68 3.95
CA SER A 64 -4.80 -6.75 3.61
C SER A 64 -3.60 -6.21 2.82
N TRP A 65 -3.85 -5.35 1.81
CA TRP A 65 -2.81 -4.62 1.09
C TRP A 65 -1.93 -3.78 2.03
N ALA A 66 -2.56 -3.01 2.92
CA ALA A 66 -1.83 -2.14 3.84
C ALA A 66 -0.93 -2.94 4.80
N GLY A 67 -1.42 -4.08 5.30
CA GLY A 67 -0.65 -4.99 6.15
C GLY A 67 0.55 -5.60 5.44
N GLU A 68 0.37 -6.10 4.20
CA GLU A 68 1.48 -6.65 3.41
C GLU A 68 2.52 -5.58 3.08
N CYS A 69 2.08 -4.37 2.72
CA CYS A 69 2.95 -3.23 2.46
C CYS A 69 3.71 -2.79 3.71
N PHE A 70 3.05 -2.76 4.88
CA PHE A 70 3.69 -2.39 6.13
C PHE A 70 4.82 -3.37 6.50
N ALA A 71 4.55 -4.67 6.39
CA ALA A 71 5.56 -5.71 6.59
C ALA A 71 6.72 -5.60 5.59
N ALA A 72 6.45 -5.23 4.33
CA ALA A 72 7.49 -4.99 3.34
C ALA A 72 8.38 -3.79 3.70
N LEU A 73 7.81 -2.68 4.17
CA LEU A 73 8.58 -1.51 4.62
C LEU A 73 9.42 -1.81 5.86
N GLN A 74 8.87 -2.52 6.85
CA GLN A 74 9.62 -2.91 8.05
C GLN A 74 10.83 -3.77 7.70
N ARG A 75 10.67 -4.75 6.79
CA ARG A 75 11.80 -5.57 6.32
C ARG A 75 12.89 -4.74 5.63
N GLN A 76 12.50 -3.77 4.80
CA GLN A 76 13.45 -2.86 4.17
C GLN A 76 14.22 -2.03 5.20
N ALA A 77 13.53 -1.45 6.19
CA ALA A 77 14.17 -0.68 7.27
C ALA A 77 15.16 -1.53 8.10
N MET A 78 14.79 -2.77 8.41
CA MET A 78 15.68 -3.70 9.12
C MET A 78 16.89 -4.08 8.27
N SER A 79 16.72 -4.28 6.97
CA SER A 79 17.84 -4.62 6.07
C SER A 79 18.87 -3.50 5.94
N LEU A 80 18.45 -2.24 6.10
CA LEU A 80 19.34 -1.07 6.09
C LEU A 80 20.06 -0.87 7.43
N SER A 81 19.52 -1.40 8.53
CA SER A 81 20.12 -1.28 9.87
C SER A 81 21.25 -2.29 10.12
N VAL A 82 21.48 -3.24 9.21
CA VAL A 82 22.49 -4.30 9.32
C VAL A 82 23.70 -4.04 8.39
N LYS A 83 23.80 -2.83 7.82
CA LYS A 83 24.98 -2.35 7.06
C LYS A 83 25.69 -1.26 7.82
#